data_AF-A0A935BY04-F1
#
_entry.id   AF-A0A935BY04-F1
#
_cell.length_a   1.000
_cell.length_b   1.000
_cell.length_c   1.000
_cell.angle_alpha   90.00
_cell.angle_beta   90.00
_cell.angle_gamma   90.00
#
_symmetry.space_group_name_H-M   'P 1'
#
loop_
_entity.id
_entity.type
_entity.pdbx_description
1 polymer ?
#
loop_
_entity_poly.entity_id
_entity_poly.type
_entity_poly.pdbx_seq_one_letter_code
_entity_poly.pdbx_strand_id
1 'polypeptide(L)'
;MIYISYGIPKSASSFVYQLTQSAVGALADKEGLRNFTLTELFPACANQGFAEEAMRTEGLPLDANGLAQLVDLIDARLVAQGGGFITIKTHLGCSDPLRKRVAAGDVKASACYRHPAEMILSRMDMVARKAEEVSSEQIKGYYIKDGIPNFMSWVAEPNVRRFYYDTIVQSPEVIAAQICNQLGISIEPEHLLRPLLSDKSRIWQFNKGVLHRHQAEMSPEEIAQIELDFVDYMNFIERAKKGLGDFYFAVVTPSLNSAATINETILSVVSQRGDFAIRYHVQDGGSTDGTIDLLERWNQLLGESNVPWLGCKRVDFSYAVKPDDGVYDALNLAFEHVSGDVYTVRQ
;
A
#
# COMPACT_ATOMS: atom_id res chain seq x y z
N MET A 1 -19.29 -10.90 9.78
CA MET A 1 -18.11 -10.39 9.06
C MET A 1 -17.85 -8.96 9.48
N ILE A 2 -16.58 -8.61 9.69
CA ILE A 2 -16.14 -7.27 10.09
C ILE A 2 -15.35 -6.67 8.93
N TYR A 3 -15.70 -5.45 8.54
CA TYR A 3 -14.91 -4.66 7.60
C TYR A 3 -14.25 -3.48 8.31
N ILE A 4 -12.94 -3.30 8.17
CA ILE A 4 -12.17 -2.20 8.76
C ILE A 4 -11.71 -1.22 7.68
N SER A 5 -12.17 0.03 7.78
CA SER A 5 -11.72 1.14 6.96
C SER A 5 -10.68 1.96 7.72
N TYR A 6 -9.41 1.70 7.42
CA TYR A 6 -8.29 2.51 7.87
C TYR A 6 -8.06 3.69 6.92
N GLY A 7 -7.57 4.81 7.44
CA GLY A 7 -6.77 5.70 6.60
C GLY A 7 -6.03 6.73 7.40
N ILE A 8 -4.93 7.22 6.84
CA ILE A 8 -4.18 8.33 7.44
C ILE A 8 -5.15 9.53 7.55
N PRO A 9 -5.20 10.27 8.67
CA PRO A 9 -6.06 11.44 8.75
C PRO A 9 -5.91 12.34 7.52
N LYS A 10 -7.04 12.80 6.96
CA LYS A 10 -7.10 13.65 5.74
C LYS A 10 -6.82 12.93 4.40
N SER A 11 -6.82 11.60 4.37
CA SER A 11 -6.71 10.77 3.15
C SER A 11 -8.03 10.41 2.45
N ALA A 12 -9.16 11.04 2.83
CA ALA A 12 -10.53 10.68 2.39
C ALA A 12 -11.07 9.33 2.88
N SER A 13 -10.53 8.78 3.98
CA SER A 13 -11.06 7.55 4.61
C SER A 13 -12.52 7.63 5.04
N SER A 14 -13.07 8.82 5.31
CA SER A 14 -14.51 8.99 5.60
C SER A 14 -15.40 8.62 4.40
N PHE A 15 -15.03 9.03 3.19
CA PHE A 15 -15.79 8.72 1.99
C PHE A 15 -15.75 7.20 1.71
N VAL A 16 -14.56 6.60 1.77
CA VAL A 16 -14.38 5.16 1.59
C VAL A 16 -15.13 4.36 2.66
N TYR A 17 -15.12 4.81 3.91
CA TYR A 17 -15.92 4.22 4.98
C TYR A 17 -17.41 4.23 4.66
N GLN A 18 -17.99 5.36 4.26
CA GLN A 18 -19.43 5.46 3.94
C GLN A 18 -19.81 4.63 2.70
N LEU A 19 -18.95 4.63 1.69
CA LEU A 19 -19.11 3.79 0.50
C LEU A 19 -19.08 2.31 0.87
N THR A 20 -18.13 1.91 1.72
CA THR A 20 -18.03 0.54 2.21
C THR A 20 -19.21 0.15 3.09
N GLN A 21 -19.68 1.04 3.96
CA GLN A 21 -20.86 0.81 4.77
C GLN A 21 -22.09 0.55 3.91
N SER A 22 -22.24 1.27 2.80
CA SER A 22 -23.32 1.04 1.83
C SER A 22 -23.19 -0.32 1.14
N ALA A 23 -21.97 -0.68 0.72
CA ALA A 23 -21.71 -1.97 0.09
C ALA A 23 -21.94 -3.17 1.03
N VAL A 24 -21.50 -3.05 2.29
CA VAL A 24 -21.72 -4.04 3.34
C VAL A 24 -23.20 -4.14 3.71
N GLY A 25 -23.94 -3.03 3.72
CA GLY A 25 -25.39 -3.03 3.90
C GLY A 25 -26.10 -3.83 2.81
N ALA A 26 -25.74 -3.62 1.54
CA ALA A 26 -26.32 -4.38 0.44
C ALA A 26 -25.93 -5.88 0.47
N LEU A 27 -24.74 -6.21 0.95
CA LEU A 27 -24.36 -7.60 1.24
C LEU A 27 -25.24 -8.21 2.34
N ALA A 28 -25.47 -7.46 3.42
CA ALA A 28 -26.31 -7.90 4.53
C ALA A 28 -27.75 -8.19 4.07
N ASP A 29 -28.33 -7.28 3.27
CA ASP A 29 -29.66 -7.45 2.67
C ASP A 29 -29.72 -8.71 1.79
N LYS A 30 -28.68 -8.95 0.97
CA LYS A 30 -28.58 -10.14 0.11
C LYS A 30 -28.52 -11.44 0.93
N GLU A 31 -27.83 -11.44 2.06
CA GLU A 31 -27.69 -12.62 2.93
C GLU A 31 -28.84 -12.76 3.94
N GLY A 32 -29.79 -11.80 3.98
CA GLY A 32 -30.86 -11.81 4.98
C GLY A 32 -30.34 -11.62 6.42
N LEU A 33 -29.17 -10.99 6.57
CA LEU A 33 -28.53 -10.72 7.85
C LEU A 33 -28.53 -9.21 8.14
N ARG A 34 -28.23 -8.84 9.38
CA ARG A 34 -28.20 -7.44 9.81
C ARG A 34 -26.84 -6.80 9.55
N ASN A 35 -26.85 -5.52 9.16
CA ASN A 35 -25.69 -4.64 9.20
C ASN A 35 -25.78 -3.75 10.44
N PHE A 36 -24.93 -4.01 11.42
CA PHE A 36 -24.90 -3.31 12.70
C PHE A 36 -24.04 -2.05 12.64
N THR A 37 -24.38 -1.09 13.47
CA THR A 37 -23.55 0.06 13.82
C THR A 37 -22.82 -0.15 15.15
N LEU A 38 -21.77 0.62 15.41
CA LEU A 38 -21.08 0.53 16.71
C LEU A 38 -22.02 0.88 17.87
N THR A 39 -22.95 1.83 17.71
CA THR A 39 -23.89 2.20 18.78
C THR A 39 -24.90 1.10 19.11
N GLU A 40 -25.23 0.24 18.14
CA GLU A 40 -26.09 -0.92 18.39
C GLU A 40 -25.36 -2.02 19.16
N LEU A 41 -24.08 -2.26 18.83
CA LEU A 41 -23.28 -3.25 19.54
C LEU A 41 -22.74 -2.72 20.87
N PHE A 42 -22.49 -1.42 20.98
CA PHE A 42 -21.90 -0.72 22.13
C PHE A 42 -22.78 0.49 22.50
N PRO A 43 -23.84 0.32 23.30
CA PRO A 43 -24.81 1.37 23.60
C PRO A 43 -24.23 2.63 24.29
N ALA A 44 -23.07 2.49 24.96
CA ALA A 44 -22.36 3.62 25.56
C ALA A 44 -21.59 4.48 24.54
N CYS A 45 -21.40 3.98 23.32
CA CYS A 45 -20.72 4.70 22.25
C CYS A 45 -21.63 5.79 21.68
N ALA A 46 -21.13 7.03 21.58
CA ALA A 46 -21.86 8.13 20.95
C ALA A 46 -21.61 8.22 19.43
N ASN A 47 -20.61 7.49 18.92
CA ASN A 47 -20.20 7.52 17.52
C ASN A 47 -20.57 6.21 16.80
N GLN A 48 -21.19 6.32 15.63
CA GLN A 48 -21.68 5.15 14.89
C GLN A 48 -20.60 4.32 14.18
N GLY A 49 -19.38 4.85 14.01
CA GLY A 49 -18.38 4.22 13.13
C GLY A 49 -16.92 4.24 13.57
N PHE A 50 -16.48 5.13 14.49
CA PHE A 50 -15.08 5.17 14.92
C PHE A 50 -14.76 4.18 16.04
N ALA A 51 -13.84 3.25 15.76
CA ALA A 51 -13.43 2.19 16.66
C ALA A 51 -12.87 2.73 18.00
N GLU A 52 -12.09 3.81 17.95
CA GLU A 52 -11.45 4.43 19.11
C GLU A 52 -12.45 4.89 20.17
N GLU A 53 -13.68 5.22 19.77
CA GLU A 53 -14.73 5.61 20.71
C GLU A 53 -15.29 4.40 21.46
N ALA A 54 -15.60 3.32 20.74
CA ALA A 54 -16.00 2.06 21.35
C ALA A 54 -14.89 1.53 22.29
N MET A 55 -13.63 1.65 21.88
CA MET A 55 -12.46 1.30 22.70
C MET A 55 -12.41 2.10 24.00
N ARG A 56 -12.63 3.43 23.94
CA ARG A 56 -12.71 4.26 25.16
C ARG A 56 -13.81 3.79 26.10
N THR A 57 -15.01 3.53 25.58
CA THR A 57 -16.16 3.12 26.40
C THR A 57 -15.96 1.75 27.04
N GLU A 58 -15.23 0.86 26.38
CA GLU A 58 -14.93 -0.49 26.87
C GLU A 58 -13.60 -0.57 27.64
N GLY A 59 -12.90 0.56 27.83
CA GLY A 59 -11.63 0.61 28.57
C GLY A 59 -10.46 -0.08 27.89
N LEU A 60 -10.47 -0.17 26.56
CA LEU A 60 -9.40 -0.80 25.77
C LEU A 60 -8.25 0.18 25.48
N PRO A 61 -6.99 -0.31 25.34
CA PRO A 61 -5.86 0.51 24.92
C PRO A 61 -6.10 1.16 23.56
N LEU A 62 -5.72 2.44 23.37
CA LEU A 62 -5.90 3.15 22.10
C LEU A 62 -4.73 2.92 21.14
N ASP A 63 -4.47 1.66 20.83
CA ASP A 63 -3.39 1.22 19.96
C ASP A 63 -3.82 0.03 19.07
N ALA A 64 -2.88 -0.49 18.28
CA ALA A 64 -3.13 -1.60 17.37
C ALA A 64 -3.56 -2.91 18.07
N ASN A 65 -3.16 -3.12 19.33
CA ASN A 65 -3.54 -4.30 20.10
C ASN A 65 -4.95 -4.14 20.67
N GLY A 66 -5.29 -2.95 21.19
CA GLY A 66 -6.66 -2.67 21.62
C GLY A 66 -7.65 -2.70 20.45
N LEU A 67 -7.24 -2.34 19.24
CA LEU A 67 -8.07 -2.53 18.05
C LEU A 67 -8.36 -4.02 17.79
N ALA A 68 -7.35 -4.90 17.92
CA ALA A 68 -7.57 -6.34 17.78
C ALA A 68 -8.54 -6.87 18.86
N GLN A 69 -8.39 -6.42 20.11
CA GLN A 69 -9.31 -6.76 21.20
C GLN A 69 -10.74 -6.28 20.92
N LEU A 70 -10.91 -5.08 20.38
CA LEU A 70 -12.23 -4.58 19.96
C LEU A 70 -12.83 -5.48 18.88
N VAL A 71 -12.05 -5.89 17.88
CA VAL A 71 -12.50 -6.77 16.80
C VAL A 71 -12.97 -8.11 17.35
N ASP A 72 -12.28 -8.67 18.35
CA ASP A 72 -12.70 -9.90 19.02
C ASP A 72 -14.02 -9.71 19.81
N LEU A 73 -14.19 -8.57 20.49
CA LEU A 73 -15.45 -8.23 21.17
C LEU A 73 -16.61 -8.05 20.18
N ILE A 74 -16.38 -7.37 19.06
CA ILE A 74 -17.37 -7.20 18.00
C ILE A 74 -17.80 -8.57 17.49
N ASP A 75 -16.85 -9.45 17.21
CA ASP A 75 -17.12 -10.78 16.67
C ASP A 75 -17.99 -11.60 17.64
N ALA A 76 -17.63 -11.61 18.93
CA ALA A 76 -18.42 -12.27 19.97
C ALA A 76 -19.85 -11.69 20.07
N ARG A 77 -20.02 -10.37 19.97
CA ARG A 77 -21.33 -9.72 19.99
C ARG A 77 -22.15 -10.02 18.73
N LEU A 78 -21.53 -10.06 17.55
CA LEU A 78 -22.21 -10.47 16.32
C LEU A 78 -22.71 -11.91 16.42
N VAL A 79 -21.89 -12.84 16.93
CA VAL A 79 -22.29 -14.24 17.14
C VAL A 79 -23.48 -14.33 18.09
N ALA A 80 -23.48 -13.56 19.18
CA ALA A 80 -24.60 -13.51 20.13
C ALA A 80 -25.91 -12.98 19.51
N GLN A 81 -25.83 -12.23 18.41
CA GLN A 81 -26.99 -11.75 17.65
C GLN A 81 -27.41 -12.69 16.51
N GLY A 82 -26.82 -13.88 16.40
CA GLY A 82 -27.07 -14.82 15.30
C GLY A 82 -26.26 -14.53 14.04
N GLY A 83 -25.20 -13.73 14.15
CA GLY A 83 -24.36 -13.30 13.04
C GLY A 83 -24.74 -11.92 12.49
N GLY A 84 -24.00 -11.49 11.47
CA GLY A 84 -24.23 -10.23 10.79
C GLY A 84 -22.95 -9.54 10.33
N PHE A 85 -23.11 -8.27 9.99
CA PHE A 85 -22.09 -7.45 9.36
C PHE A 85 -21.87 -6.16 10.15
N ILE A 86 -20.67 -5.63 10.05
CA ILE A 86 -20.35 -4.29 10.55
C ILE A 86 -19.16 -3.72 9.78
N THR A 87 -19.23 -2.41 9.53
CA THR A 87 -18.10 -1.63 9.03
C THR A 87 -17.66 -0.68 10.13
N ILE A 88 -16.36 -0.68 10.45
CA ILE A 88 -15.76 0.25 11.41
C ILE A 88 -14.65 1.07 10.75
N LYS A 89 -14.37 2.25 11.29
CA LYS A 89 -13.32 3.17 10.86
C LYS A 89 -12.29 3.36 11.96
N THR A 90 -11.02 3.50 11.59
CA THR A 90 -9.94 3.78 12.55
C THR A 90 -8.75 4.53 11.92
N HIS A 91 -7.94 5.14 12.77
CA HIS A 91 -6.62 5.70 12.48
C HIS A 91 -5.47 4.93 13.18
N LEU A 92 -5.79 3.85 13.90
CA LEU A 92 -4.83 3.00 14.58
C LEU A 92 -4.17 1.99 13.62
N GLY A 93 -2.99 1.50 14.00
CA GLY A 93 -2.26 0.49 13.24
C GLY A 93 -2.90 -0.90 13.28
N CYS A 94 -2.33 -1.82 12.50
CA CYS A 94 -2.70 -3.23 12.44
C CYS A 94 -1.66 -4.08 13.20
N SER A 95 -2.08 -4.67 14.31
CA SER A 95 -1.24 -5.61 15.06
C SER A 95 -1.18 -6.97 14.36
N ASP A 96 -0.17 -7.79 14.69
CA ASP A 96 -0.02 -9.12 14.08
C ASP A 96 -1.22 -10.05 14.26
N PRO A 97 -1.91 -10.09 15.43
CA PRO A 97 -3.13 -10.88 15.58
C PRO A 97 -4.22 -10.44 14.60
N LEU A 98 -4.44 -9.12 14.45
CA LEU A 98 -5.44 -8.60 13.53
C LEU A 98 -5.05 -8.84 12.07
N ARG A 99 -3.77 -8.67 11.74
CA ARG A 99 -3.21 -8.96 10.41
C ARG A 99 -3.49 -10.40 10.00
N LYS A 100 -3.30 -11.37 10.91
CA LYS A 100 -3.59 -12.80 10.64
C LYS A 100 -5.07 -13.03 10.31
N ARG A 101 -6.00 -12.32 10.97
CA ARG A 101 -7.44 -12.39 10.65
C ARG A 101 -7.75 -11.79 9.27
N VAL A 102 -7.04 -10.74 8.88
CA VAL A 102 -7.15 -10.16 7.52
C VAL A 102 -6.58 -11.11 6.46
N ALA A 103 -5.43 -11.72 6.72
CA ALA A 103 -4.81 -12.72 5.85
C ALA A 103 -5.73 -13.95 5.66
N ALA A 104 -6.40 -14.40 6.73
CA ALA A 104 -7.36 -15.49 6.67
C ALA A 104 -8.67 -15.14 5.94
N GLY A 105 -8.97 -13.85 5.78
CA GLY A 105 -10.22 -13.37 5.16
C GLY A 105 -11.41 -13.22 6.11
N ASP A 106 -11.23 -13.53 7.41
CA ASP A 106 -12.24 -13.37 8.47
C ASP A 106 -12.63 -11.90 8.65
N VAL A 107 -11.62 -11.02 8.51
CA VAL A 107 -11.76 -9.57 8.56
C VAL A 107 -11.36 -9.00 7.21
N LYS A 108 -12.23 -8.18 6.61
CA LYS A 108 -11.91 -7.46 5.38
C LYS A 108 -11.41 -6.07 5.74
N ALA A 109 -10.50 -5.51 4.95
CA ALA A 109 -9.94 -4.21 5.27
C ALA A 109 -9.53 -3.41 4.04
N SER A 110 -9.56 -2.09 4.19
CA SER A 110 -8.97 -1.14 3.26
C SER A 110 -8.19 -0.05 3.98
N ALA A 111 -7.17 0.47 3.30
CA ALA A 111 -6.30 1.54 3.78
C ALA A 111 -6.26 2.71 2.78
N CYS A 112 -6.70 3.89 3.23
CA CYS A 112 -6.60 5.13 2.46
C CYS A 112 -5.32 5.89 2.76
N TYR A 113 -4.72 6.43 1.71
CA TYR A 113 -3.46 7.17 1.77
C TYR A 113 -3.43 8.31 0.74
N ARG A 114 -2.61 9.32 0.99
CA ARG A 114 -2.57 10.58 0.24
C ARG A 114 -1.19 11.22 0.31
N HIS A 115 -0.85 12.06 -0.67
CA HIS A 115 0.36 12.87 -0.63
C HIS A 115 0.49 13.67 0.69
N PRO A 116 1.66 13.69 1.37
CA PRO A 116 1.82 14.36 2.66
C PRO A 116 1.54 15.86 2.59
N ALA A 117 2.01 16.57 1.56
CA ALA A 117 1.75 18.00 1.38
C ALA A 117 0.23 18.32 1.30
N GLU A 118 -0.54 17.45 0.62
CA GLU A 118 -1.99 17.59 0.52
C GLU A 118 -2.70 17.33 1.84
N MET A 119 -2.20 16.39 2.65
CA MET A 119 -2.73 16.14 4.00
C MET A 119 -2.49 17.35 4.90
N ILE A 120 -1.29 17.94 4.86
CA ILE A 120 -0.93 19.16 5.60
C ILE A 120 -1.88 20.31 5.24
N LEU A 121 -2.06 20.62 3.95
CA LEU A 121 -3.02 21.65 3.51
C LEU A 121 -4.44 21.36 4.00
N SER A 122 -4.87 20.09 3.92
CA SER A 122 -6.20 19.70 4.38
C SER A 122 -6.37 19.83 5.90
N ARG A 123 -5.29 19.68 6.67
CA ARG A 123 -5.27 19.96 8.11
C ARG A 123 -5.30 21.46 8.38
N MET A 124 -4.54 22.27 7.64
CA MET A 124 -4.57 23.73 7.73
C MET A 124 -5.98 24.29 7.51
N ASP A 125 -6.67 23.84 6.45
CA ASP A 125 -8.07 24.19 6.18
C ASP A 125 -9.01 23.83 7.34
N MET A 126 -8.73 22.74 8.06
CA MET A 126 -9.55 22.31 9.19
C MET A 126 -9.33 23.17 10.43
N VAL A 127 -8.05 23.46 10.75
CA VAL A 127 -7.66 24.32 11.88
C VAL A 127 -8.20 25.73 11.68
N ALA A 128 -8.03 26.30 10.48
CA ALA A 128 -8.54 27.62 10.12
C ALA A 128 -10.07 27.72 10.28
N ARG A 129 -10.82 26.68 9.84
CA ARG A 129 -12.28 26.64 10.00
C ARG A 129 -12.74 26.55 11.46
N LYS A 130 -11.97 25.90 12.32
CA LYS A 130 -12.33 25.73 13.74
C LYS A 130 -11.80 26.84 14.65
N ALA A 131 -11.04 27.79 14.09
CA ALA A 131 -10.33 28.82 14.86
C ALA A 131 -9.49 28.21 16.02
N GLU A 132 -8.91 27.03 15.80
CA GLU A 132 -8.04 26.37 16.78
C GLU A 132 -6.62 26.97 16.69
N GLU A 133 -6.03 27.32 17.83
CA GLU A 133 -4.60 27.68 17.89
C GLU A 133 -3.76 26.39 17.96
N VAL A 134 -3.19 26.00 16.83
CA VAL A 134 -2.30 24.84 16.72
C VAL A 134 -0.97 25.32 16.20
N SER A 135 0.15 24.83 16.76
CA SER A 135 1.47 25.26 16.30
C SER A 135 1.70 24.86 14.85
N SER A 136 2.45 25.68 14.12
CA SER A 136 2.81 25.40 12.71
C SER A 136 3.47 24.03 12.56
N GLU A 137 4.27 23.61 13.55
CA GLU A 137 4.97 22.33 13.58
C GLU A 137 4.04 21.12 13.79
N GLN A 138 3.02 21.27 14.64
CA GLN A 138 1.97 20.25 14.83
C GLN A 138 1.10 20.09 13.58
N ILE A 139 0.84 21.19 12.86
CA ILE A 139 0.10 21.17 11.58
C ILE A 139 0.93 20.52 10.47
N LYS A 140 2.24 20.78 10.44
CA LYS A 140 3.15 20.37 9.38
C LYS A 140 3.52 18.88 9.36
N GLY A 141 3.20 18.07 10.36
CA GLY A 141 3.41 16.62 10.16
C GLY A 141 3.35 15.65 11.32
N TYR A 142 3.10 16.06 12.58
CA TYR A 142 3.17 15.09 13.69
C TYR A 142 2.20 13.91 13.51
N TYR A 143 0.96 14.18 13.12
CA TYR A 143 -0.03 13.13 12.85
C TYR A 143 0.29 12.27 11.60
N ILE A 144 1.09 12.79 10.67
CA ILE A 144 1.56 12.04 9.49
C ILE A 144 2.71 11.12 9.90
N LYS A 145 3.62 11.60 10.75
CA LYS A 145 4.71 10.80 11.34
C LYS A 145 4.18 9.60 12.13
N ASP A 146 3.06 9.75 12.84
CA ASP A 146 2.40 8.64 13.52
C ASP A 146 1.52 7.79 12.57
N GLY A 147 0.87 8.44 11.60
CA GLY A 147 -0.06 7.80 10.67
C GLY A 147 0.60 6.91 9.61
N ILE A 148 1.82 7.24 9.16
CA ILE A 148 2.55 6.46 8.16
C ILE A 148 2.94 5.07 8.70
N PRO A 149 3.57 4.92 9.88
CA PRO A 149 3.84 3.60 10.47
C PRO A 149 2.57 2.76 10.62
N ASN A 150 1.46 3.36 11.07
CA ASN A 150 0.17 2.69 11.12
C ASN A 150 -0.28 2.24 9.73
N PHE A 151 -0.17 3.10 8.72
CA PHE A 151 -0.50 2.75 7.34
C PHE A 151 0.35 1.58 6.82
N MET A 152 1.67 1.64 7.02
CA MET A 152 2.60 0.59 6.61
C MET A 152 2.27 -0.74 7.29
N SER A 153 1.84 -0.70 8.55
CA SER A 153 1.36 -1.90 9.25
C SER A 153 0.10 -2.49 8.61
N TRP A 154 -0.79 -1.71 7.99
CA TRP A 154 -1.93 -2.25 7.26
C TRP A 154 -1.50 -2.82 5.90
N VAL A 155 -0.75 -2.05 5.11
CA VAL A 155 -0.46 -2.42 3.71
C VAL A 155 0.61 -3.51 3.55
N ALA A 156 1.30 -3.88 4.62
CA ALA A 156 2.14 -5.08 4.63
C ALA A 156 1.34 -6.38 4.41
N GLU A 157 0.00 -6.37 4.57
CA GLU A 157 -0.86 -7.50 4.24
C GLU A 157 -1.50 -7.34 2.84
N PRO A 158 -1.27 -8.28 1.89
CA PRO A 158 -1.82 -8.21 0.53
C PRO A 158 -3.36 -8.14 0.45
N ASN A 159 -4.07 -8.74 1.41
CA ASN A 159 -5.54 -8.74 1.42
C ASN A 159 -6.17 -7.38 1.79
N VAL A 160 -5.37 -6.41 2.21
CA VAL A 160 -5.83 -5.03 2.47
C VAL A 160 -5.93 -4.27 1.16
N ARG A 161 -7.13 -3.78 0.81
CA ARG A 161 -7.32 -2.91 -0.35
C ARG A 161 -6.71 -1.54 -0.11
N ARG A 162 -5.98 -1.02 -1.10
CA ARG A 162 -5.24 0.23 -0.99
C ARG A 162 -5.91 1.26 -1.87
N PHE A 163 -6.30 2.40 -1.29
CA PHE A 163 -7.00 3.45 -2.03
C PHE A 163 -6.23 4.76 -1.92
N TYR A 164 -5.67 5.20 -3.04
CA TYR A 164 -5.03 6.49 -3.13
C TYR A 164 -6.06 7.60 -3.34
N TYR A 165 -5.89 8.71 -2.63
CA TYR A 165 -6.82 9.85 -2.70
C TYR A 165 -7.13 10.32 -4.12
N ASP A 166 -6.14 10.37 -5.00
CA ASP A 166 -6.35 10.88 -6.35
C ASP A 166 -7.31 9.99 -7.14
N THR A 167 -7.15 8.66 -7.03
CA THR A 167 -8.07 7.69 -7.62
C THR A 167 -9.48 7.79 -7.01
N ILE A 168 -9.59 8.05 -5.70
CA ILE A 168 -10.90 8.27 -5.05
C ILE A 168 -11.64 9.46 -5.66
N VAL A 169 -10.92 10.54 -5.97
CA VAL A 169 -11.51 11.76 -6.54
C VAL A 169 -11.77 11.63 -8.05
N GLN A 170 -10.84 11.03 -8.80
CA GLN A 170 -10.91 10.93 -10.26
C GLN A 170 -11.84 9.83 -10.75
N SER A 171 -11.85 8.69 -10.06
CA SER A 171 -12.53 7.47 -10.50
C SER A 171 -13.15 6.72 -9.31
N PRO A 172 -14.11 7.35 -8.59
CA PRO A 172 -14.76 6.72 -7.44
C PRO A 172 -15.47 5.39 -7.77
N GLU A 173 -15.88 5.18 -9.02
CA GLU A 173 -16.44 3.93 -9.54
C GLU A 173 -15.44 2.76 -9.48
N VAL A 174 -14.15 3.02 -9.66
CA VAL A 174 -13.09 2.01 -9.51
C VAL A 174 -12.98 1.60 -8.05
N ILE A 175 -13.06 2.55 -7.11
CA ILE A 175 -13.03 2.27 -5.67
C ILE A 175 -14.23 1.42 -5.27
N ALA A 176 -15.43 1.80 -5.71
CA ALA A 176 -16.66 1.05 -5.45
C ALA A 176 -16.58 -0.38 -6.03
N ALA A 177 -16.09 -0.54 -7.26
CA ALA A 177 -15.90 -1.86 -7.88
C ALA A 177 -14.90 -2.73 -7.10
N GLN A 178 -13.79 -2.15 -6.63
CA GLN A 178 -12.79 -2.87 -5.83
C GLN A 178 -13.34 -3.30 -4.47
N ILE A 179 -14.18 -2.48 -3.82
CA ILE A 179 -14.89 -2.84 -2.59
C ILE A 179 -15.89 -3.98 -2.86
N CYS A 180 -16.72 -3.87 -3.90
CA CYS A 180 -17.66 -4.92 -4.30
C CYS A 180 -16.95 -6.25 -4.56
N ASN A 181 -15.83 -6.21 -5.29
CA ASN A 181 -15.01 -7.39 -5.56
C ASN A 181 -14.44 -8.01 -4.29
N GLN A 182 -13.89 -7.20 -3.37
CA GLN A 182 -13.39 -7.71 -2.08
C GLN A 182 -14.52 -8.32 -1.24
N LEU A 183 -15.73 -7.75 -1.30
CA LEU A 183 -16.91 -8.26 -0.60
C LEU A 183 -17.50 -9.51 -1.26
N GLY A 184 -17.21 -9.78 -2.53
CA GLY A 184 -17.81 -10.88 -3.29
C GLY A 184 -19.24 -10.59 -3.75
N ILE A 185 -19.58 -9.31 -3.95
CA ILE A 185 -20.91 -8.87 -4.38
C ILE A 185 -20.87 -8.30 -5.80
N SER A 186 -21.92 -8.56 -6.56
CA SER A 186 -22.13 -8.05 -7.92
C SER A 186 -23.15 -6.92 -7.88
N ILE A 187 -22.70 -5.74 -7.48
CA ILE A 187 -23.51 -4.51 -7.44
C ILE A 187 -22.85 -3.48 -8.36
N GLU A 188 -23.65 -2.85 -9.21
CA GLU A 188 -23.20 -1.75 -10.05
C GLU A 188 -22.66 -0.60 -9.19
N PRO A 189 -21.40 -0.16 -9.40
CA PRO A 189 -20.78 0.92 -8.63
C PRO A 189 -21.64 2.18 -8.51
N GLU A 190 -22.38 2.54 -9.55
CA GLU A 190 -23.24 3.72 -9.58
C GLU A 190 -24.33 3.69 -8.50
N HIS A 191 -24.90 2.50 -8.19
CA HIS A 191 -25.93 2.36 -7.16
C HIS A 191 -25.39 2.70 -5.76
N LEU A 192 -24.12 2.38 -5.49
CA LEU A 192 -23.48 2.72 -4.22
C LEU A 192 -23.06 4.19 -4.15
N LEU A 193 -22.64 4.76 -5.29
CA LEU A 193 -22.11 6.11 -5.36
C LEU A 193 -23.18 7.19 -5.42
N ARG A 194 -24.30 6.93 -6.11
CA ARG A 194 -25.35 7.94 -6.35
C ARG A 194 -25.82 8.62 -5.04
N PRO A 195 -26.12 7.90 -3.93
CA PRO A 195 -26.53 8.55 -2.68
C PRO A 195 -25.46 9.45 -2.03
N LEU A 196 -24.18 9.13 -2.22
CA LEU A 196 -23.06 9.86 -1.64
C LEU A 196 -22.64 11.06 -2.48
N LEU A 197 -22.73 10.95 -3.81
CA LEU A 197 -22.31 11.99 -4.74
C LEU A 197 -23.43 12.96 -5.11
N SER A 198 -24.70 12.58 -4.97
CA SER A 198 -25.85 13.47 -5.24
C SER A 198 -25.91 14.67 -4.30
N ASP A 199 -25.36 14.52 -3.09
CA ASP A 199 -25.26 15.59 -2.11
C ASP A 199 -23.97 15.45 -1.31
N LYS A 200 -22.97 16.27 -1.67
CA LYS A 200 -21.64 16.26 -1.05
C LYS A 200 -21.67 16.66 0.43
N SER A 201 -22.74 17.30 0.92
CA SER A 201 -22.89 17.59 2.36
C SER A 201 -23.05 16.32 3.20
N ARG A 202 -23.49 15.22 2.59
CA ARG A 202 -23.63 13.90 3.22
C ARG A 202 -22.29 13.20 3.41
N ILE A 203 -21.23 13.64 2.73
CA ILE A 203 -19.90 13.06 2.88
C ILE A 203 -19.29 13.58 4.18
N TRP A 204 -19.03 12.66 5.11
CA TRP A 204 -18.56 13.02 6.43
C TRP A 204 -17.19 13.71 6.35
N GLN A 205 -17.12 14.93 6.91
CA GLN A 205 -15.90 15.76 6.94
C GLN A 205 -15.39 16.16 5.54
N PHE A 206 -16.28 16.27 4.54
CA PHE A 206 -15.92 16.81 3.24
C PHE A 206 -15.27 18.20 3.37
N ASN A 207 -14.21 18.42 2.60
CA ASN A 207 -13.51 19.70 2.55
C ASN A 207 -13.59 20.29 1.14
N LYS A 208 -12.57 20.07 0.29
CA LYS A 208 -12.55 20.63 -1.07
C LYS A 208 -12.60 19.59 -2.19
N GLY A 209 -12.10 18.37 -1.97
CA GLY A 209 -12.13 17.31 -2.99
C GLY A 209 -11.32 17.64 -4.26
N VAL A 210 -10.25 18.43 -4.12
CA VAL A 210 -9.40 18.89 -5.23
C VAL A 210 -8.07 18.14 -5.20
N LEU A 211 -7.47 17.96 -6.38
CA LEU A 211 -6.19 17.29 -6.60
C LEU A 211 -5.03 18.30 -6.60
N HIS A 212 -3.87 17.87 -6.13
CA HIS A 212 -2.56 18.54 -6.28
C HIS A 212 -2.50 20.04 -5.98
N ARG A 213 -3.33 20.56 -5.05
CA ARG A 213 -3.35 21.99 -4.70
C ARG A 213 -2.05 22.48 -4.09
N HIS A 214 -1.28 21.60 -3.43
CA HIS A 214 0.04 21.93 -2.93
C HIS A 214 0.95 22.55 -3.99
N GLN A 215 0.83 22.15 -5.26
CA GLN A 215 1.64 22.72 -6.35
C GLN A 215 1.38 24.21 -6.59
N ALA A 216 0.19 24.72 -6.22
CA ALA A 216 -0.18 26.12 -6.37
C ALA A 216 -0.14 26.90 -5.03
N GLU A 217 -0.24 26.20 -3.90
CA GLU A 217 -0.41 26.80 -2.57
C GLU A 217 0.83 26.67 -1.66
N MET A 218 1.84 25.92 -2.07
CA MET A 218 3.13 25.76 -1.38
C MET A 218 4.29 26.08 -2.32
N SER A 219 5.42 26.53 -1.76
CA SER A 219 6.61 26.74 -2.59
C SER A 219 7.24 25.40 -3.00
N PRO A 220 7.95 25.32 -4.15
CA PRO A 220 8.66 24.11 -4.54
C PRO A 220 9.63 23.58 -3.48
N GLU A 221 10.30 24.48 -2.75
CA GLU A 221 11.24 24.14 -1.68
C GLU A 221 10.51 23.51 -0.48
N GLU A 222 9.34 24.04 -0.12
CA GLU A 222 8.51 23.47 0.95
C GLU A 222 8.01 22.06 0.58
N ILE A 223 7.58 21.87 -0.67
CA ILE A 223 7.13 20.56 -1.18
C ILE A 223 8.29 19.57 -1.11
N ALA A 224 9.46 19.94 -1.65
CA ALA A 224 10.64 19.09 -1.65
C ALA A 224 11.07 18.70 -0.22
N GLN A 225 11.03 19.63 0.73
CA GLN A 225 11.34 19.33 2.13
C GLN A 225 10.33 18.34 2.74
N ILE A 226 9.04 18.50 2.46
CA ILE A 226 8.01 17.56 2.93
C ILE A 226 8.24 16.17 2.31
N GLU A 227 8.57 16.09 1.03
CA GLU A 227 8.86 14.81 0.37
C GLU A 227 10.09 14.13 0.96
N LEU A 228 11.15 14.89 1.26
CA LEU A 228 12.34 14.40 1.95
C LEU A 228 12.03 13.89 3.37
N ASP A 229 11.20 14.60 4.13
CA ASP A 229 10.77 14.20 5.46
C ASP A 229 9.98 12.87 5.47
N PHE A 230 9.42 12.48 4.33
CA PHE A 230 8.59 11.27 4.16
C PHE A 230 9.05 10.39 2.98
N VAL A 231 10.35 10.32 2.72
CA VAL A 231 10.92 9.67 1.52
C VAL A 231 10.46 8.23 1.30
N ASP A 232 10.41 7.40 2.35
CA ASP A 232 9.98 5.99 2.24
C ASP A 232 8.51 5.86 1.83
N TYR A 233 7.67 6.76 2.33
CA TYR A 233 6.27 6.81 2.01
C TYR A 233 6.03 7.38 0.61
N MET A 234 6.83 8.35 0.18
CA MET A 234 6.81 8.85 -1.20
C MET A 234 7.21 7.75 -2.20
N ASN A 235 8.27 7.00 -1.89
CA ASN A 235 8.67 5.82 -2.67
C ASN A 235 7.55 4.76 -2.72
N PHE A 236 6.81 4.56 -1.62
CA PHE A 236 5.62 3.72 -1.63
C PHE A 236 4.53 4.26 -2.59
N ILE A 237 4.20 5.55 -2.53
CA ILE A 237 3.18 6.17 -3.40
C ILE A 237 3.55 5.99 -4.87
N GLU A 238 4.78 6.31 -5.25
CA GLU A 238 5.24 6.21 -6.63
C GLU A 238 5.22 4.76 -7.15
N ARG A 239 5.61 3.79 -6.31
CA ARG A 239 5.44 2.36 -6.63
C ARG A 239 3.98 1.99 -6.84
N ALA A 240 3.09 2.44 -5.96
CA ALA A 240 1.67 2.12 -6.06
C ALA A 240 1.03 2.71 -7.33
N LYS A 241 1.45 3.90 -7.78
CA LYS A 241 0.96 4.54 -9.01
C LYS A 241 1.36 3.79 -10.28
N LYS A 242 2.56 3.22 -10.32
CA LYS A 242 3.07 2.44 -11.46
C LYS A 242 2.41 1.05 -11.62
N GLY A 243 1.49 0.71 -10.70
CA GLY A 243 0.95 -0.64 -10.58
C GLY A 243 1.90 -1.51 -9.77
N LEU A 244 1.34 -2.31 -8.86
CA LEU A 244 2.07 -3.20 -7.95
C LEU A 244 2.68 -4.41 -8.68
N GLY A 245 3.34 -4.20 -9.81
CA GLY A 245 4.32 -5.15 -10.33
C GLY A 245 5.50 -5.23 -9.35
N ASP A 246 6.28 -6.32 -9.43
CA ASP A 246 7.50 -6.42 -8.64
C ASP A 246 8.40 -5.20 -8.89
N PHE A 247 9.02 -4.66 -7.84
CA PHE A 247 10.03 -3.62 -7.96
C PHE A 247 11.31 -4.24 -8.51
N TYR A 248 11.81 -3.79 -9.66
CA TYR A 248 12.96 -4.40 -10.32
C TYR A 248 14.24 -3.60 -10.09
N PHE A 249 15.24 -4.24 -9.50
CA PHE A 249 16.62 -3.82 -9.70
C PHE A 249 17.11 -4.38 -11.05
N ALA A 250 17.46 -3.50 -11.98
CA ALA A 250 18.16 -3.84 -13.21
C ALA A 250 19.66 -3.82 -12.92
N VAL A 251 20.26 -5.01 -12.84
CA VAL A 251 21.69 -5.20 -12.60
C VAL A 251 22.33 -5.61 -13.92
N VAL A 252 23.48 -5.03 -14.24
CA VAL A 252 24.29 -5.48 -15.38
C VAL A 252 25.72 -5.79 -14.95
N THR A 253 26.33 -6.79 -15.57
CA THR A 253 27.74 -7.15 -15.39
C THR A 253 28.42 -7.30 -16.75
N PRO A 254 29.37 -6.41 -17.11
CA PRO A 254 30.26 -6.67 -18.23
C PRO A 254 31.27 -7.75 -17.82
N SER A 255 31.62 -8.65 -18.74
CA SER A 255 32.51 -9.77 -18.47
C SER A 255 33.44 -10.06 -19.65
N LEU A 256 34.71 -10.34 -19.40
CA LEU A 256 35.64 -10.85 -20.41
C LEU A 256 36.75 -11.68 -19.72
N ASN A 257 36.81 -12.96 -20.04
CA ASN A 257 37.66 -13.96 -19.40
C ASN A 257 37.58 -13.92 -17.86
N SER A 258 36.35 -14.01 -17.35
CA SER A 258 36.01 -13.90 -15.93
C SER A 258 35.76 -15.25 -15.25
N ALA A 259 36.25 -16.37 -15.78
CA ALA A 259 35.88 -17.70 -15.29
C ALA A 259 36.24 -17.90 -13.81
N ALA A 260 37.28 -17.21 -13.33
CA ALA A 260 37.73 -17.24 -11.95
C ALA A 260 36.80 -16.51 -10.97
N THR A 261 36.03 -15.51 -11.41
CA THR A 261 35.28 -14.59 -10.53
C THR A 261 33.77 -14.56 -10.80
N ILE A 262 33.32 -14.96 -11.99
CA ILE A 262 31.93 -14.79 -12.43
C ILE A 262 30.91 -15.46 -11.50
N ASN A 263 31.26 -16.61 -10.90
CA ASN A 263 30.40 -17.29 -9.93
C ASN A 263 30.17 -16.46 -8.66
N GLU A 264 31.23 -15.85 -8.12
CA GLU A 264 31.13 -15.01 -6.93
C GLU A 264 30.36 -13.73 -7.24
N THR A 265 30.59 -13.14 -8.42
CA THR A 265 29.88 -11.96 -8.89
C THR A 265 28.38 -12.22 -9.01
N ILE A 266 27.98 -13.29 -9.70
CA ILE A 266 26.56 -13.64 -9.85
C ILE A 266 25.94 -13.95 -8.48
N LEU A 267 26.61 -14.76 -7.65
CA LEU A 267 26.14 -15.11 -6.32
C LEU A 267 25.93 -13.86 -5.45
N SER A 268 26.81 -12.85 -5.55
CA SER A 268 26.68 -11.59 -4.82
C SER A 268 25.42 -10.81 -5.19
N VAL A 269 24.91 -10.95 -6.41
CA VAL A 269 23.69 -10.29 -6.89
C VAL A 269 22.45 -11.08 -6.47
N VAL A 270 22.41 -12.37 -6.76
CA VAL A 270 21.19 -13.19 -6.56
C VAL A 270 20.91 -13.52 -5.09
N SER A 271 21.92 -13.38 -4.22
CA SER A 271 21.77 -13.56 -2.77
C SER A 271 21.28 -12.29 -2.04
N GLN A 272 21.11 -11.16 -2.74
CA GLN A 272 20.61 -9.93 -2.14
C GLN A 272 19.21 -10.15 -1.56
N ARG A 273 19.01 -9.71 -0.32
CA ARG A 273 17.78 -9.97 0.43
C ARG A 273 16.83 -8.78 0.41
N GLY A 274 15.56 -9.03 0.07
CA GLY A 274 14.51 -8.03 0.20
C GLY A 274 13.25 -8.31 -0.62
N ASP A 275 12.26 -7.44 -0.41
CA ASP A 275 10.95 -7.51 -1.08
C ASP A 275 10.98 -6.85 -2.47
N PHE A 276 11.82 -7.37 -3.36
CA PHE A 276 11.99 -6.89 -4.73
C PHE A 276 12.31 -8.06 -5.69
N ALA A 277 12.23 -7.81 -6.99
CA ALA A 277 12.75 -8.70 -8.03
C ALA A 277 14.03 -8.12 -8.63
N ILE A 278 14.83 -8.97 -9.26
CA ILE A 278 16.05 -8.58 -9.95
C ILE A 278 15.91 -8.98 -11.41
N ARG A 279 16.24 -8.06 -12.33
CA ARG A 279 16.57 -8.39 -13.72
C ARG A 279 18.07 -8.26 -13.86
N TYR A 280 18.74 -9.38 -14.12
CA TYR A 280 20.18 -9.43 -14.15
C TYR A 280 20.66 -9.88 -15.53
N HIS A 281 21.50 -9.05 -16.16
CA HIS A 281 22.10 -9.37 -17.44
C HIS A 281 23.62 -9.34 -17.37
N VAL A 282 24.24 -10.41 -17.88
CA VAL A 282 25.69 -10.46 -18.10
C VAL A 282 26.00 -10.26 -19.57
N GLN A 283 26.73 -9.20 -19.90
CA GLN A 283 27.23 -8.96 -21.25
C GLN A 283 28.68 -9.43 -21.34
N ASP A 284 28.91 -10.53 -22.04
CA ASP A 284 30.23 -11.12 -22.21
C ASP A 284 30.88 -10.68 -23.54
N GLY A 285 32.13 -10.23 -23.46
CA GLY A 285 32.92 -9.70 -24.58
C GLY A 285 33.53 -10.74 -25.51
N GLY A 286 33.12 -12.01 -25.44
CA GLY A 286 33.70 -13.10 -26.23
C GLY A 286 34.78 -13.88 -25.49
N SER A 287 34.51 -14.24 -24.23
CA SER A 287 35.40 -15.01 -23.37
C SER A 287 35.77 -16.37 -23.96
N THR A 288 37.00 -16.82 -23.70
CA THR A 288 37.54 -18.12 -24.19
C THR A 288 38.07 -19.01 -23.07
N ASP A 289 37.91 -18.59 -21.83
CA ASP A 289 38.45 -19.22 -20.62
C ASP A 289 37.46 -20.11 -19.86
N GLY A 290 36.29 -20.39 -20.46
CA GLY A 290 35.19 -21.13 -19.83
C GLY A 290 34.13 -20.27 -19.13
N THR A 291 34.23 -18.94 -19.19
CA THR A 291 33.19 -18.04 -18.63
C THR A 291 31.80 -18.33 -19.20
N ILE A 292 31.70 -18.55 -20.52
CA ILE A 292 30.42 -18.77 -21.20
C ILE A 292 29.71 -20.03 -20.68
N ASP A 293 30.46 -21.13 -20.47
CA ASP A 293 29.92 -22.38 -19.92
C ASP A 293 29.36 -22.17 -18.51
N LEU A 294 29.97 -21.29 -17.71
CA LEU A 294 29.46 -20.93 -16.38
C LEU A 294 28.17 -20.11 -16.48
N LEU A 295 28.09 -19.15 -17.40
CA LEU A 295 26.89 -18.34 -17.63
C LEU A 295 25.70 -19.20 -18.06
N GLU A 296 25.93 -20.18 -18.94
CA GLU A 296 24.89 -21.12 -19.36
C GLU A 296 24.35 -21.93 -18.17
N ARG A 297 25.25 -22.43 -17.31
CA ARG A 297 24.85 -23.16 -16.09
C ARG A 297 24.03 -22.29 -15.13
N TRP A 298 24.42 -21.03 -14.94
CA TRP A 298 23.64 -20.10 -14.12
C TRP A 298 22.26 -19.81 -14.72
N ASN A 299 22.18 -19.64 -16.04
CA ASN A 299 20.92 -19.42 -16.73
C ASN A 299 19.97 -20.62 -16.58
N GLN A 300 20.49 -21.85 -16.66
CA GLN A 300 19.71 -23.05 -16.40
C GLN A 300 19.24 -23.14 -14.94
N LEU A 301 20.16 -22.92 -13.99
CA LEU A 301 19.87 -22.98 -12.55
C LEU A 301 18.82 -21.94 -12.12
N LEU A 302 18.89 -20.72 -12.64
CA LEU A 302 17.95 -19.65 -12.32
C LEU A 302 16.64 -19.72 -13.12
N GLY A 303 16.62 -20.48 -14.22
CA GLY A 303 15.42 -20.74 -15.01
C GLY A 303 14.47 -21.78 -14.38
N GLU A 304 14.90 -22.49 -13.33
CA GLU A 304 14.04 -23.42 -12.59
C GLU A 304 12.94 -22.66 -11.83
N SER A 305 11.69 -23.16 -11.88
CA SER A 305 10.51 -22.45 -11.35
C SER A 305 10.49 -22.26 -9.82
N ASN A 306 11.51 -22.73 -9.09
CA ASN A 306 11.61 -22.58 -7.65
C ASN A 306 13.06 -22.74 -7.18
N VAL A 307 13.78 -21.61 -7.03
CA VAL A 307 15.15 -21.58 -6.52
C VAL A 307 15.11 -21.23 -5.02
N PRO A 308 15.23 -22.20 -4.10
CA PRO A 308 14.86 -22.02 -2.69
C PRO A 308 15.83 -21.13 -1.89
N TRP A 309 17.00 -20.81 -2.45
CA TRP A 309 18.04 -20.03 -1.79
C TRP A 309 18.11 -18.57 -2.28
N LEU A 310 17.20 -18.12 -3.15
CA LEU A 310 17.13 -16.71 -3.54
C LEU A 310 16.84 -15.81 -2.33
N GLY A 311 17.54 -14.67 -2.28
CA GLY A 311 17.31 -13.66 -1.24
C GLY A 311 16.10 -12.76 -1.54
N CYS A 312 15.67 -12.69 -2.79
CA CYS A 312 14.64 -11.81 -3.31
C CYS A 312 13.44 -12.60 -3.87
N LYS A 313 12.40 -11.89 -4.33
CA LYS A 313 11.17 -12.54 -4.84
C LYS A 313 11.39 -13.37 -6.10
N ARG A 314 12.23 -12.86 -7.01
CA ARG A 314 12.52 -13.47 -8.31
C ARG A 314 13.79 -12.88 -8.91
N VAL A 315 14.51 -13.68 -9.69
CA VAL A 315 15.59 -13.24 -10.57
C VAL A 315 15.24 -13.60 -12.01
N ASP A 316 15.16 -12.60 -12.89
CA ASP A 316 15.14 -12.79 -14.35
C ASP A 316 16.58 -12.67 -14.85
N PHE A 317 17.26 -13.81 -15.03
CA PHE A 317 18.65 -13.84 -15.48
C PHE A 317 18.72 -13.97 -17.00
N SER A 318 19.70 -13.31 -17.61
CA SER A 318 20.04 -13.46 -19.02
C SER A 318 21.52 -13.17 -19.25
N TYR A 319 22.06 -13.64 -20.38
CA TYR A 319 23.39 -13.26 -20.82
C TYR A 319 23.45 -13.17 -22.34
N ALA A 320 24.41 -12.40 -22.86
CA ALA A 320 24.74 -12.33 -24.27
C ALA A 320 26.26 -12.39 -24.45
N VAL A 321 26.71 -13.00 -25.55
CA VAL A 321 28.12 -13.05 -25.93
C VAL A 321 28.30 -12.25 -27.21
N LYS A 322 29.01 -11.13 -27.14
CA LYS A 322 29.27 -10.25 -28.26
C LYS A 322 30.56 -9.48 -28.01
N PRO A 323 31.53 -9.48 -28.95
CA PRO A 323 32.70 -8.61 -28.85
C PRO A 323 32.29 -7.16 -28.63
N ASP A 324 33.00 -6.48 -27.74
CA ASP A 324 32.81 -5.09 -27.38
C ASP A 324 34.10 -4.29 -27.54
N ASP A 325 33.98 -2.97 -27.70
CA ASP A 325 35.12 -2.04 -27.77
C ASP A 325 35.53 -1.53 -26.37
N GLY A 326 35.30 -2.35 -25.34
CA GLY A 326 35.65 -2.09 -23.95
C GLY A 326 34.44 -1.96 -23.02
N VAL A 327 34.72 -1.78 -21.73
CA VAL A 327 33.73 -1.87 -20.63
C VAL A 327 32.52 -0.95 -20.83
N TYR A 328 32.69 0.26 -21.36
CA TYR A 328 31.57 1.17 -21.60
C TYR A 328 30.65 0.72 -22.75
N ASP A 329 31.22 0.13 -23.80
CA ASP A 329 30.45 -0.45 -24.91
C ASP A 329 29.67 -1.68 -24.42
N ALA A 330 30.33 -2.56 -23.66
CA ALA A 330 29.68 -3.68 -22.99
C ALA A 330 28.53 -3.25 -22.08
N LEU A 331 28.68 -2.16 -21.32
CA LEU A 331 27.61 -1.62 -20.47
C LEU A 331 26.43 -1.09 -21.29
N ASN A 332 26.69 -0.35 -22.38
CA ASN A 332 25.63 0.14 -23.26
C ASN A 332 24.82 -1.02 -23.84
N LEU A 333 25.51 -2.04 -24.37
CA LEU A 333 24.88 -3.27 -24.87
C LEU A 333 24.06 -3.98 -23.77
N ALA A 334 24.63 -4.10 -22.56
CA ALA A 334 23.94 -4.76 -21.45
C ALA A 334 22.64 -4.06 -21.06
N PHE A 335 22.64 -2.72 -21.01
CA PHE A 335 21.46 -1.94 -20.65
C PHE A 335 20.34 -1.98 -21.70
N GLU A 336 20.63 -2.33 -22.96
CA GLU A 336 19.60 -2.59 -23.97
C GLU A 336 18.77 -3.85 -23.65
N HIS A 337 19.33 -4.78 -22.87
CA HIS A 337 18.70 -6.06 -22.52
C HIS A 337 17.93 -6.06 -21.21
N VAL A 338 18.03 -5.00 -20.41
CA VAL A 338 17.37 -4.93 -19.09
C VAL A 338 16.55 -3.67 -18.92
N SER A 339 15.46 -3.80 -18.16
CA SER A 339 14.65 -2.67 -17.69
C SER A 339 14.33 -2.85 -16.22
N GLY A 340 14.29 -1.77 -15.47
CA GLY A 340 13.95 -1.79 -14.05
C GLY A 340 13.65 -0.41 -13.48
N ASP A 341 13.32 -0.38 -12.19
CA ASP A 341 13.07 0.85 -11.45
C ASP A 341 14.38 1.51 -11.00
N VAL A 342 15.41 0.69 -10.69
CA VAL A 342 16.75 1.13 -10.30
C VAL A 342 17.78 0.39 -11.14
N TYR A 343 18.72 1.14 -11.73
CA TYR A 343 19.81 0.60 -12.54
C TYR A 343 21.11 0.59 -11.73
N THR A 344 21.84 -0.52 -11.81
CA THR A 344 23.15 -0.65 -11.16
C THR A 344 24.09 -1.52 -11.97
N VAL A 345 25.39 -1.31 -11.78
CA VAL A 345 26.46 -2.05 -12.44
C VAL A 345 27.22 -2.85 -11.39
N ARG A 346 27.47 -4.12 -11.67
CA ARG A 346 28.33 -4.98 -10.86
C ARG A 346 29.50 -5.47 -11.71
N GLN A 347 30.72 -5.20 -11.26
CA GLN A 347 31.99 -5.63 -11.88
C GLN A 347 32.77 -6.49 -10.90
#